data_AF-A0A8H2NT88-F1
#
_entry.id   AF-A0A8H2NT88-F1
#
_cell.length_a   1.000
_cell.length_b   1.000
_cell.length_c   1.000
_cell.angle_alpha   90.00
_cell.angle_beta   90.00
_cell.angle_gamma   90.00
#
_symmetry.space_group_name_H-M   'P 1'
#
loop_
_entity.id
_entity.type
_entity.pdbx_description
1 polymer ?
#
loop_
_entity_poly.entity_id
_entity_poly.type
_entity_poly.pdbx_seq_one_letter_code
_entity_poly.pdbx_strand_id
1 'polypeptide(L)'
;MTNNLNGIDVAALQQFAQGVAEDASKRHASFNVKTQWKGQTRSVAKVSRYSLAGETYSRDFEIVADEPNELLGQNTAPNPQELLMAALNACMSVGYAANAAMMGIKIHSLEIETDGTLDLRGFLGIDESVNPGYDEVSVVIRLHTDAPRERVEELHKNVIKTSVNYANFSKAIRMVPTLEVREG
;
A
#
# COMPACT_ATOMS: atom_id res chain seq x y z
N MET A 1 23.01 -22.91 6.84
CA MET A 1 22.96 -21.49 6.42
C MET A 1 21.57 -20.98 6.75
N THR A 2 21.45 -19.85 7.42
CA THR A 2 20.13 -19.29 7.75
C THR A 2 19.43 -18.90 6.45
N ASN A 3 18.31 -19.54 6.13
CA ASN A 3 17.51 -19.23 4.94
C ASN A 3 16.69 -17.93 5.11
N ASN A 4 17.17 -17.05 5.97
CA ASN A 4 16.56 -15.80 6.34
C ASN A 4 17.43 -14.66 5.81
N LEU A 5 16.91 -13.91 4.84
CA LEU A 5 17.58 -12.78 4.20
C LEU A 5 16.66 -11.56 4.26
N ASN A 6 17.18 -10.41 4.68
CA ASN A 6 16.40 -9.19 4.91
C ASN A 6 15.22 -9.37 5.89
N GLY A 7 15.31 -10.35 6.80
CA GLY A 7 14.22 -10.70 7.73
C GLY A 7 13.15 -11.61 7.14
N ILE A 8 13.32 -12.07 5.89
CA ILE A 8 12.38 -12.95 5.18
C ILE A 8 12.89 -14.38 5.17
N ASP A 9 12.06 -15.33 5.61
CA ASP A 9 12.29 -16.76 5.39
C ASP A 9 12.06 -17.10 3.90
N VAL A 10 13.15 -17.29 3.18
CA VAL A 10 13.17 -17.52 1.73
C VAL A 10 12.53 -18.87 1.38
N ALA A 11 12.67 -19.91 2.22
CA ALA A 11 12.03 -21.20 1.96
C ALA A 11 10.51 -21.10 2.11
N ALA A 12 10.04 -20.43 3.18
CA ALA A 12 8.62 -20.23 3.39
C ALA A 12 8.00 -19.40 2.25
N LEU A 13 8.70 -18.36 1.77
CA LEU A 13 8.25 -17.56 0.63
C LEU A 13 8.19 -18.37 -0.68
N GLN A 14 9.20 -19.22 -0.95
CA GLN A 14 9.20 -20.14 -2.08
C GLN A 14 8.04 -21.14 -2.02
N GLN A 15 7.81 -21.74 -0.85
CA GLN A 15 6.71 -22.67 -0.63
C GLN A 15 5.35 -21.99 -0.81
N PHE A 16 5.21 -20.76 -0.31
CA PHE A 16 4.00 -19.96 -0.53
C PHE A 16 3.77 -19.73 -2.03
N ALA A 17 4.79 -19.28 -2.76
CA ALA A 17 4.69 -19.04 -4.21
C ALA A 17 4.33 -20.31 -4.99
N GLN A 18 4.94 -21.45 -4.65
CA GLN A 18 4.62 -22.74 -5.25
C GLN A 18 3.17 -23.15 -4.97
N GLY A 19 2.71 -22.99 -3.72
CA GLY A 19 1.33 -23.29 -3.34
C GLY A 19 0.32 -22.45 -4.13
N VAL A 20 0.60 -21.16 -4.35
CA VAL A 20 -0.22 -20.27 -5.20
C VAL A 20 -0.20 -20.73 -6.67
N ALA A 21 0.95 -21.18 -7.18
CA ALA A 21 1.08 -21.64 -8.56
C ALA A 21 0.28 -22.94 -8.81
N GLU A 22 0.37 -23.90 -7.90
CA GLU A 22 -0.20 -25.25 -8.07
C GLU A 22 -1.69 -25.32 -7.71
N ASP A 23 -2.16 -24.55 -6.73
CA ASP A 23 -3.50 -24.66 -6.18
C ASP A 23 -4.30 -23.36 -6.35
N ALA A 24 -5.35 -23.41 -7.19
CA ALA A 24 -6.20 -22.27 -7.45
C ALA A 24 -6.92 -21.72 -6.20
N SER A 25 -7.19 -22.56 -5.21
CA SER A 25 -7.82 -22.13 -3.95
C SER A 25 -6.92 -21.21 -3.12
N LYS A 26 -5.60 -21.27 -3.33
CA LYS A 26 -4.60 -20.48 -2.60
C LYS A 26 -4.31 -19.11 -3.20
N ARG A 27 -4.89 -18.79 -4.37
CA ARG A 27 -4.53 -17.60 -5.17
C ARG A 27 -5.19 -16.29 -4.73
N HIS A 28 -6.17 -16.36 -3.83
CA HIS A 28 -6.97 -15.20 -3.45
C HIS A 28 -6.61 -14.70 -2.05
N ALA A 29 -6.48 -13.39 -1.96
CA ALA A 29 -6.41 -12.65 -0.71
C ALA A 29 -7.50 -11.57 -0.71
N SER A 30 -8.18 -11.39 0.42
CA SER A 30 -9.23 -10.40 0.61
C SER A 30 -8.98 -9.62 1.89
N PHE A 31 -9.14 -8.30 1.82
CA PHE A 31 -8.88 -7.40 2.93
C PHE A 31 -10.15 -6.66 3.31
N ASN A 32 -10.32 -6.39 4.61
CA ASN A 32 -11.46 -5.64 5.11
C ASN A 32 -11.01 -4.55 6.08
N VAL A 33 -11.54 -3.36 5.89
CA VAL A 33 -11.34 -2.22 6.78
C VAL A 33 -12.70 -1.58 7.01
N LYS A 34 -13.01 -1.26 8.27
CA LYS A 34 -14.20 -0.48 8.63
C LYS A 34 -13.77 0.84 9.23
N THR A 35 -14.16 1.95 8.60
CA THR A 35 -13.85 3.30 9.09
C THR A 35 -15.09 3.94 9.69
N GLN A 36 -14.91 4.60 10.83
CA GLN A 36 -15.96 5.37 11.50
C GLN A 36 -15.55 6.84 11.57
N TRP A 37 -16.46 7.72 11.17
CA TRP A 37 -16.35 9.14 11.44
C TRP A 37 -16.38 9.41 12.94
N LYS A 38 -15.53 10.34 13.40
CA LYS A 38 -15.39 10.70 14.82
C LYS A 38 -15.65 12.19 15.08
N GLY A 39 -16.35 12.86 14.16
CA GLY A 39 -16.57 14.31 14.19
C GLY A 39 -15.52 15.05 13.37
N GLN A 40 -15.90 16.21 12.82
CA GLN A 40 -15.03 17.05 12.00
C GLN A 40 -14.37 16.25 10.85
N THR A 41 -13.08 16.44 10.60
CA THR A 41 -12.24 15.75 9.61
C THR A 41 -11.67 14.43 10.14
N ARG A 42 -11.97 14.06 11.39
CA ARG A 42 -11.37 12.91 12.06
C ARG A 42 -12.11 11.61 11.78
N SER A 43 -11.35 10.56 11.51
CA SER A 43 -11.88 9.19 11.38
C SER A 43 -10.96 8.14 12.03
N VAL A 44 -11.54 7.00 12.37
CA VAL A 44 -10.80 5.84 12.90
C VAL A 44 -11.18 4.60 12.10
N ALA A 45 -10.19 4.04 11.41
CA ALA A 45 -10.28 2.78 10.68
C ALA A 45 -9.90 1.61 11.59
N LYS A 46 -10.74 0.57 11.65
CA LYS A 46 -10.47 -0.70 12.31
C LYS A 46 -10.14 -1.77 11.28
N VAL A 47 -8.97 -2.41 11.43
CA VAL A 47 -8.53 -3.56 10.64
C VAL A 47 -8.73 -4.82 11.48
N SER A 48 -9.82 -5.54 11.22
CA SER A 48 -10.24 -6.67 12.06
C SER A 48 -9.90 -8.04 11.48
N ARG A 49 -9.78 -8.16 10.15
CA ARG A 49 -9.48 -9.43 9.49
C ARG A 49 -8.95 -9.28 8.07
N TYR A 50 -8.29 -10.33 7.61
CA TYR A 50 -8.07 -10.61 6.20
C TYR A 50 -8.30 -12.10 5.94
N SER A 51 -8.55 -12.45 4.69
CA SER A 51 -8.61 -13.85 4.25
C SER A 51 -7.49 -14.12 3.26
N LEU A 52 -6.85 -15.28 3.37
CA LEU A 52 -5.78 -15.73 2.50
C LEU A 52 -5.87 -17.24 2.34
N ALA A 53 -5.89 -17.72 1.10
CA ALA A 53 -5.91 -19.14 0.78
C ALA A 53 -7.04 -19.93 1.48
N GLY A 54 -8.25 -19.34 1.50
CA GLY A 54 -9.43 -19.96 2.12
C GLY A 54 -9.54 -19.77 3.64
N GLU A 55 -8.45 -19.37 4.30
CA GLU A 55 -8.41 -19.15 5.74
C GLU A 55 -8.67 -17.68 6.10
N THR A 56 -9.29 -17.45 7.26
CA THR A 56 -9.52 -16.09 7.79
C THR A 56 -8.71 -15.85 9.04
N TYR A 57 -8.00 -14.72 9.05
CA TYR A 57 -7.07 -14.35 10.11
C TYR A 57 -7.58 -13.11 10.82
N SER A 58 -7.69 -13.18 12.14
CA SER A 58 -8.08 -12.04 12.98
C SER A 58 -6.93 -11.05 13.15
N ARG A 59 -7.26 -9.78 13.23
CA ARG A 59 -6.35 -8.64 13.42
C ARG A 59 -6.99 -7.64 14.36
N ASP A 60 -6.18 -6.81 15.01
CA ASP A 60 -6.66 -5.74 15.88
C ASP A 60 -5.73 -4.54 15.74
N PHE A 61 -5.98 -3.73 14.72
CA PHE A 61 -5.23 -2.49 14.48
C PHE A 61 -6.20 -1.34 14.24
N GLU A 62 -5.81 -0.17 14.71
CA GLU A 62 -6.47 1.10 14.43
C GLU A 62 -5.56 2.01 13.62
N ILE A 63 -6.14 2.69 12.63
CA ILE A 63 -5.48 3.75 11.85
C ILE A 63 -6.35 4.99 12.00
N VAL A 64 -5.75 6.07 12.47
CA VAL A 64 -6.43 7.36 12.68
C VAL A 64 -6.06 8.28 11.52
N ALA A 65 -7.05 8.99 11.00
CA ALA A 65 -6.85 10.07 10.03
C ALA A 65 -7.50 11.35 10.56
N ASP A 66 -6.91 12.49 10.23
CA ASP A 66 -7.44 13.84 10.47
C ASP A 66 -7.08 14.73 9.28
N GLU A 67 -7.21 16.05 9.38
CA GLU A 67 -6.65 17.02 8.43
C GLU A 67 -5.73 18.01 9.19
N PRO A 68 -4.80 18.69 8.52
CA PRO A 68 -4.08 19.82 9.10
C PRO A 68 -5.04 21.00 9.36
N ASN A 69 -4.59 21.97 10.16
CA ASN A 69 -5.43 23.11 10.55
C ASN A 69 -5.88 23.94 9.33
N GLU A 70 -5.02 24.05 8.32
CA GLU A 70 -5.25 24.76 7.05
C GLU A 70 -6.37 24.10 6.21
N LEU A 71 -6.60 22.81 6.41
CA LEU A 71 -7.71 22.05 5.81
C LEU A 71 -8.82 21.78 6.82
N LEU A 72 -8.98 22.70 7.78
CA LEU A 72 -10.04 22.70 8.78
C LEU A 72 -10.05 21.45 9.66
N GLY A 73 -8.89 20.83 9.87
CA GLY A 73 -8.67 19.75 10.82
C GLY A 73 -8.12 20.23 12.16
N GLN A 74 -7.63 19.29 12.98
CA GLN A 74 -6.96 19.61 14.25
C GLN A 74 -5.50 19.16 14.27
N ASN A 75 -4.98 18.68 13.13
CA ASN A 75 -3.63 18.17 12.99
C ASN A 75 -3.29 17.07 14.02
N THR A 76 -4.28 16.23 14.38
CA THR A 76 -4.15 15.19 15.42
C THR A 76 -3.68 13.84 14.89
N ALA A 77 -3.70 13.65 13.58
CA ALA A 77 -3.25 12.47 12.86
C ALA A 77 -2.89 12.85 11.41
N PRO A 78 -2.17 11.99 10.67
CA PRO A 78 -1.89 12.24 9.26
C PRO A 78 -3.17 12.42 8.45
N ASN A 79 -3.06 13.18 7.36
CA ASN A 79 -4.18 13.37 6.45
C ASN A 79 -4.44 12.14 5.56
N PRO A 80 -5.63 12.00 4.96
CA PRO A 80 -5.96 10.83 4.14
C PRO A 80 -4.99 10.60 2.98
N GLN A 81 -4.42 11.67 2.40
CA GLN A 81 -3.47 11.57 1.30
C GLN A 81 -2.08 11.12 1.76
N GLU A 82 -1.61 11.61 2.90
CA GLU A 82 -0.39 11.14 3.56
C GLU A 82 -0.49 9.66 3.90
N LEU A 83 -1.64 9.19 4.40
CA LEU A 83 -1.89 7.77 4.64
C LEU A 83 -1.90 6.95 3.34
N LEU A 84 -2.48 7.49 2.27
CA LEU A 84 -2.50 6.85 0.95
C LEU A 84 -1.07 6.69 0.39
N MET A 85 -0.24 7.74 0.46
CA MET A 85 1.18 7.70 0.07
C MET A 85 2.01 6.77 0.97
N ALA A 86 1.77 6.80 2.28
CA ALA A 86 2.42 5.89 3.21
C ALA A 86 2.09 4.42 2.90
N ALA A 87 0.83 4.11 2.55
CA ALA A 87 0.42 2.77 2.14
C ALA A 87 1.08 2.34 0.81
N LEU A 88 1.25 3.26 -0.16
CA LEU A 88 2.00 3.00 -1.38
C LEU A 88 3.46 2.64 -1.06
N ASN A 89 4.14 3.49 -0.29
CA ASN A 89 5.55 3.31 0.06
C ASN A 89 5.77 2.00 0.83
N ALA A 90 4.90 1.71 1.80
CA ALA A 90 4.96 0.47 2.57
C ALA A 90 4.82 -0.78 1.68
N CYS A 91 3.85 -0.79 0.76
CA CYS A 91 3.66 -1.91 -0.17
C CYS A 91 4.87 -2.11 -1.09
N MET A 92 5.43 -1.03 -1.65
CA MET A 92 6.64 -1.11 -2.46
C MET A 92 7.84 -1.61 -1.64
N SER A 93 7.96 -1.18 -0.38
CA SER A 93 9.03 -1.61 0.53
C SER A 93 8.99 -3.12 0.81
N VAL A 94 7.79 -3.67 1.04
CA VAL A 94 7.58 -5.13 1.11
C VAL A 94 8.01 -5.81 -0.19
N GLY A 95 7.64 -5.23 -1.34
CA GLY A 95 8.05 -5.71 -2.65
C GLY A 95 9.56 -5.81 -2.81
N TYR A 96 10.31 -4.76 -2.45
CA TYR A 96 11.77 -4.77 -2.49
C TYR A 96 12.36 -5.81 -1.53
N ALA A 97 11.93 -5.84 -0.28
CA ALA A 97 12.47 -6.77 0.72
C ALA A 97 12.29 -8.25 0.29
N ALA A 98 11.08 -8.61 -0.14
CA ALA A 98 10.76 -9.98 -0.55
C ALA A 98 11.47 -10.39 -1.84
N ASN A 99 11.46 -9.54 -2.88
CA ASN A 99 12.14 -9.85 -4.14
C ASN A 99 13.66 -9.87 -3.97
N ALA A 100 14.24 -8.93 -3.20
CA ALA A 100 15.67 -8.94 -2.92
C ALA A 100 16.08 -10.22 -2.19
N ALA A 101 15.30 -10.65 -1.19
CA ALA A 101 15.56 -11.91 -0.48
C ALA A 101 15.55 -13.12 -1.45
N MET A 102 14.55 -13.20 -2.33
CA MET A 102 14.46 -14.25 -3.36
C MET A 102 15.62 -14.22 -4.36
N MET A 103 16.14 -13.03 -4.67
CA MET A 103 17.27 -12.83 -5.58
C MET A 103 18.64 -12.99 -4.91
N GLY A 104 18.69 -13.29 -3.60
CA GLY A 104 19.94 -13.37 -2.84
C GLY A 104 20.61 -12.01 -2.61
N ILE A 105 19.86 -10.91 -2.73
CA ILE A 105 20.35 -9.53 -2.55
C ILE A 105 20.10 -9.09 -1.10
N LYS A 106 21.18 -8.79 -0.37
CA LYS A 106 21.11 -8.21 0.96
C LYS A 106 20.87 -6.70 0.87
N ILE A 107 19.84 -6.20 1.54
CA ILE A 107 19.55 -4.78 1.66
C ILE A 107 20.23 -4.24 2.92
N HIS A 108 21.00 -3.16 2.78
CA HIS A 108 21.55 -2.43 3.92
C HIS A 108 20.62 -1.29 4.35
N SER A 109 20.04 -0.57 3.39
CA SER A 109 18.99 0.42 3.62
C SER A 109 18.06 0.55 2.42
N LEU A 110 16.81 0.87 2.69
CA LEU A 110 15.79 1.18 1.69
C LEU A 110 14.95 2.35 2.18
N GLU A 111 14.86 3.39 1.37
CA GLU A 111 13.99 4.54 1.57
C GLU A 111 13.16 4.76 0.31
N ILE A 112 11.89 5.10 0.50
CA ILE A 112 10.97 5.46 -0.59
C ILE A 112 10.31 6.77 -0.21
N GLU A 113 10.47 7.76 -1.08
CA GLU A 113 9.87 9.08 -0.97
C GLU A 113 8.86 9.26 -2.10
N THR A 114 7.71 9.84 -1.77
CA THR A 114 6.63 10.09 -2.72
C THR A 114 6.10 11.49 -2.59
N ASP A 115 5.95 12.14 -3.75
CA ASP A 115 5.42 13.49 -3.86
C ASP A 115 4.32 13.53 -4.91
N GLY A 116 3.23 14.21 -4.61
CA GLY A 116 2.13 14.46 -5.52
C GLY A 116 1.45 15.77 -5.20
N THR A 117 0.81 16.39 -6.19
CA THR A 117 0.03 17.62 -6.02
C THR A 117 -1.41 17.39 -6.42
N LEU A 118 -2.34 17.89 -5.62
CA LEU A 118 -3.77 17.92 -5.94
C LEU A 118 -4.18 19.33 -6.34
N ASP A 119 -5.10 19.43 -7.29
CA ASP A 119 -5.83 20.67 -7.54
C ASP A 119 -7.12 20.68 -6.71
N LEU A 120 -7.17 21.55 -5.71
CA LEU A 120 -8.28 21.62 -4.77
C LEU A 120 -9.61 22.03 -5.42
N ARG A 121 -9.62 22.56 -6.64
CA ARG A 121 -10.87 22.85 -7.37
C ARG A 121 -11.67 21.58 -7.64
N GLY A 122 -10.99 20.47 -7.94
CA GLY A 122 -11.63 19.16 -8.14
C GLY A 122 -12.21 18.63 -6.82
N PHE A 123 -11.41 18.65 -5.75
CA PHE A 123 -11.85 18.23 -4.41
C PHE A 123 -13.05 19.04 -3.89
N LEU A 124 -13.04 20.37 -4.08
CA LEU A 124 -14.10 21.28 -3.64
C LEU A 124 -15.30 21.33 -4.58
N GLY A 125 -15.28 20.61 -5.72
CA GLY A 125 -16.36 20.64 -6.71
C GLY A 125 -16.54 21.99 -7.39
N ILE A 126 -15.49 22.82 -7.45
CA ILE A 126 -15.50 24.14 -8.10
C ILE A 126 -15.41 24.01 -9.62
N ASP A 127 -14.71 23.00 -10.11
CA ASP A 127 -14.48 22.75 -11.54
C ASP A 127 -14.58 21.25 -11.83
N GLU A 128 -15.66 20.84 -12.52
CA GLU A 128 -15.93 19.44 -12.87
C GLU A 128 -14.95 18.87 -13.90
N SER A 129 -14.17 19.72 -14.59
CA SER A 129 -13.16 19.28 -15.55
C SER A 129 -11.83 18.90 -14.88
N VAL A 130 -11.66 19.24 -13.61
CA VAL A 130 -10.43 18.98 -12.84
C VAL A 130 -10.53 17.62 -12.16
N ASN A 131 -9.51 16.78 -12.34
CA ASN A 131 -9.38 15.52 -11.61
C ASN A 131 -9.23 15.81 -10.11
N PRO A 132 -10.11 15.27 -9.23
CA PRO A 132 -9.97 15.45 -7.78
C PRO A 132 -8.82 14.62 -7.18
N GLY A 133 -8.28 13.64 -7.92
CA GLY A 133 -7.12 12.85 -7.53
C GLY A 133 -5.80 13.40 -8.08
N TYR A 134 -4.74 12.61 -7.93
CA TYR A 134 -3.43 12.93 -8.51
C TYR A 134 -3.41 12.67 -10.01
N ASP A 135 -2.89 13.62 -10.78
CA ASP A 135 -2.52 13.41 -12.18
C ASP A 135 -1.15 12.73 -12.30
N GLU A 136 -0.24 13.06 -11.38
CA GLU A 136 1.09 12.47 -11.29
C GLU A 136 1.51 12.32 -9.81
N VAL A 137 2.21 11.22 -9.54
CA VAL A 137 2.90 10.98 -8.27
C VAL A 137 4.33 10.58 -8.61
N SER A 138 5.31 11.35 -8.13
CA SER A 138 6.71 11.00 -8.24
C SER A 138 7.10 10.03 -7.13
N VAL A 139 7.94 9.04 -7.45
CA VAL A 139 8.40 8.02 -6.51
C VAL A 139 9.92 7.91 -6.63
N VAL A 140 10.65 8.22 -5.56
CA VAL A 140 12.11 8.10 -5.50
C VAL A 140 12.47 6.94 -4.57
N ILE A 141 13.23 5.97 -5.09
CA ILE A 141 13.70 4.82 -4.32
C ILE A 141 15.21 4.94 -4.12
N ARG A 142 15.63 4.97 -2.85
CA ARG A 142 17.05 4.98 -2.45
C ARG A 142 17.38 3.65 -1.80
N LEU A 143 18.14 2.82 -2.52
CA LEU A 143 18.49 1.45 -2.11
C LEU A 143 20.01 1.31 -1.99
N HIS A 144 20.48 0.85 -0.83
CA HIS A 144 21.89 0.52 -0.59
C HIS A 144 22.06 -1.00 -0.42
N THR A 145 22.96 -1.58 -1.22
CA THR A 145 23.27 -3.03 -1.25
C THR A 145 24.65 -3.24 -1.89
N ASP A 146 25.27 -4.40 -1.62
CA ASP A 146 26.53 -4.84 -2.25
C ASP A 146 26.32 -5.49 -3.63
N ALA A 147 25.07 -5.67 -4.06
CA ALA A 147 24.77 -6.30 -5.34
C ALA A 147 25.20 -5.42 -6.54
N PRO A 148 25.63 -6.03 -7.66
CA PRO A 148 25.95 -5.28 -8.88
C PRO A 148 24.75 -4.46 -9.38
N ARG A 149 25.01 -3.27 -9.94
CA ARG A 149 23.98 -2.35 -10.46
C ARG A 149 22.93 -3.04 -11.32
N GLU A 150 23.34 -3.91 -12.24
CA GLU A 150 22.44 -4.64 -13.13
C GLU A 150 21.41 -5.49 -12.35
N ARG A 151 21.83 -6.16 -11.27
CA ARG A 151 20.96 -6.95 -10.40
C ARG A 151 19.99 -6.06 -9.61
N VAL A 152 20.43 -4.86 -9.23
CA VAL A 152 19.58 -3.86 -8.56
C VAL A 152 18.52 -3.31 -9.52
N GLU A 153 18.87 -3.08 -10.78
CA GLU A 153 17.93 -2.64 -11.83
C GLU A 153 16.92 -3.74 -12.17
N GLU A 154 17.36 -5.01 -12.21
CA GLU A 154 16.48 -6.17 -12.36
C GLU A 154 15.47 -6.25 -11.19
N LEU A 155 15.96 -6.12 -9.95
CA LEU A 155 15.13 -6.06 -8.75
C LEU A 155 14.08 -4.94 -8.85
N HIS A 156 14.51 -3.72 -9.20
CA HIS A 156 13.62 -2.58 -9.36
C HIS A 156 12.52 -2.86 -10.39
N LYS A 157 12.88 -3.32 -11.59
CA LYS A 157 11.91 -3.67 -12.65
C LYS A 157 10.89 -4.71 -12.17
N ASN A 158 11.34 -5.74 -11.44
CA ASN A 158 10.47 -6.76 -10.89
C ASN A 158 9.49 -6.19 -9.85
N VAL A 159 9.96 -5.31 -8.97
CA VAL A 159 9.09 -4.67 -7.96
C VAL A 159 8.05 -3.76 -8.62
N ILE A 160 8.44 -2.91 -9.57
CA ILE A 160 7.51 -2.03 -10.29
C ILE A 160 6.44 -2.85 -11.04
N LYS A 161 6.82 -3.99 -11.62
CA LYS A 161 5.90 -4.88 -12.32
C LYS A 161 4.89 -5.56 -11.39
N THR A 162 5.27 -5.88 -10.16
CA THR A 162 4.52 -6.80 -9.28
C THR A 162 3.91 -6.14 -8.03
N SER A 163 4.30 -4.92 -7.70
CA SER A 163 3.75 -4.20 -6.54
C SER A 163 2.25 -3.92 -6.73
N VAL A 164 1.46 -4.40 -5.77
CA VAL A 164 0.00 -4.28 -5.79
C VAL A 164 -0.43 -2.81 -5.71
N ASN A 165 0.11 -2.03 -4.78
CA ASN A 165 -0.27 -0.63 -4.66
C ASN A 165 0.26 0.23 -5.81
N TYR A 166 1.45 -0.06 -6.35
CA TYR A 166 1.90 0.62 -7.56
C TYR A 166 0.94 0.36 -8.73
N ALA A 167 0.47 -0.88 -8.89
CA ALA A 167 -0.53 -1.23 -9.90
C ALA A 167 -1.88 -0.53 -9.65
N ASN A 168 -2.30 -0.39 -8.39
CA ASN A 168 -3.52 0.32 -8.02
C ASN A 168 -3.47 1.83 -8.30
N PHE A 169 -2.30 2.45 -8.20
CA PHE A 169 -2.11 3.87 -8.55
C PHE A 169 -2.02 4.10 -10.05
N SER A 170 -1.45 3.15 -10.80
CA SER A 170 -1.20 3.30 -12.25
C SER A 170 -2.32 2.78 -13.14
N LYS A 171 -3.40 2.23 -12.56
CA LYS A 171 -4.51 1.63 -13.31
C LYS A 171 -5.85 2.00 -12.69
N ALA A 172 -6.85 2.20 -13.54
CA ALA A 172 -8.22 2.40 -13.09
C ALA A 172 -8.74 1.15 -12.36
N ILE A 173 -9.28 1.35 -11.16
CA ILE A 173 -9.93 0.30 -10.37
C ILE A 173 -11.44 0.51 -10.47
N ARG A 174 -12.18 -0.55 -10.80
CA ARG A 174 -13.65 -0.49 -10.79
C ARG A 174 -14.17 -0.37 -9.35
N MET A 175 -14.80 0.75 -9.05
CA MET A 175 -15.48 0.98 -7.77
C MET A 175 -16.97 0.67 -7.90
N VAL A 176 -17.55 0.00 -6.89
CA VAL A 176 -18.97 -0.38 -6.86
C VAL A 176 -19.61 0.20 -5.59
N PRO A 177 -19.96 1.49 -5.58
CA PRO A 177 -20.52 2.14 -4.40
C PRO A 177 -21.97 1.68 -4.14
N THR A 178 -22.37 1.65 -2.88
CA THR A 178 -23.77 1.46 -2.44
C THR A 178 -24.01 2.38 -1.25
N LEU A 179 -25.14 3.08 -1.26
CA LEU A 179 -25.56 3.97 -0.16
C LEU A 179 -26.64 3.26 0.66
N GLU A 180 -26.41 3.13 1.96
CA GLU A 180 -27.39 2.66 2.94
C GLU A 180 -27.75 3.81 3.89
N VAL A 181 -28.97 4.35 3.77
CA VAL A 181 -29.48 5.38 4.67
C VAL A 181 -30.22 4.70 5.82
N ARG A 182 -29.86 5.03 7.06
CA ARG A 182 -30.53 4.55 8.27
C ARG A 182 -31.42 5.67 8.80
N GLU A 183 -32.73 5.43 8.81
CA GLU A 183 -33.69 6.31 9.48
C GLU A 183 -33.66 6.04 11.00
N GLY A 184 -33.86 7.10 11.77
CA GLY A 184 -33.83 7.08 13.24
C GLY A 184 -35.14 6.64 13.87
#